data_AF-A0A7C5KFL8-F1
#
_entry.id   AF-A0A7C5KFL8-F1
#
_cell.length_a   1.000
_cell.length_b   1.000
_cell.length_c   1.000
_cell.angle_alpha   90.00
_cell.angle_beta   90.00
_cell.angle_gamma   90.00
#
_symmetry.space_group_name_H-M   'P 1'
#
loop_
_entity.id
_entity.type
_entity.pdbx_description
1 polymer ?
#
loop_
_entity_poly.entity_id
_entity_poly.type
_entity_poly.pdbx_seq_one_letter_code
_entity_poly.pdbx_strand_id
1 'polypeptide(L)'
;MAHTADHYYVPHGSHWPIVASIALATSVTGAALWFNGHASGEMVLFIGLALVLFMMFGWFGTVINEGLKGMYNEQVDRSFRQGMMWFIFSEVMFFAAFFGALFYARVLAVPWLLGMDSGFATHEYLWQGYGESWPTNGPGNVGG
;
A
#
# COMPACT_ATOMS: atom_id res chain seq x y z
N MET A 1 -12.60 -29.88 -34.53
CA MET A 1 -12.26 -30.41 -33.19
C MET A 1 -10.75 -30.37 -33.04
N ALA A 2 -10.26 -29.58 -32.09
CA ALA A 2 -8.93 -29.71 -31.50
C ALA A 2 -9.00 -29.01 -30.12
N HIS A 3 -9.66 -29.69 -29.18
CA HIS A 3 -9.59 -29.34 -27.77
C HIS A 3 -8.25 -29.85 -27.23
N THR A 4 -7.26 -28.97 -27.09
CA THR A 4 -6.14 -29.19 -26.16
C THR A 4 -6.59 -28.65 -24.80
N ALA A 5 -7.45 -29.42 -24.12
CA ALA A 5 -8.18 -29.00 -22.92
C ALA A 5 -7.50 -29.36 -21.59
N ASP A 6 -6.18 -29.58 -21.55
CA ASP A 6 -5.57 -30.21 -20.36
C ASP A 6 -4.27 -29.57 -19.85
N HIS A 7 -3.88 -28.40 -20.36
CA HIS A 7 -2.68 -27.72 -19.85
C HIS A 7 -2.96 -26.25 -19.49
N TYR A 8 -2.58 -25.88 -18.27
CA TYR A 8 -2.55 -24.51 -17.79
C TYR A 8 -1.58 -23.69 -18.66
N TYR A 9 -1.92 -22.43 -18.94
CA TYR A 9 -1.05 -21.54 -19.71
C TYR A 9 0.25 -21.30 -18.94
N VAL A 10 1.39 -21.72 -19.51
CA VAL A 10 2.72 -21.43 -18.98
C VAL A 10 3.28 -20.25 -19.79
N PRO A 11 3.41 -19.05 -19.18
CA PRO A 11 3.96 -17.90 -19.87
C PRO A 11 5.40 -18.15 -20.31
N HIS A 12 5.78 -17.57 -21.46
CA HIS A 12 7.20 -17.47 -21.82
C HIS A 12 7.93 -16.53 -20.85
N GLY A 13 9.26 -16.63 -20.80
CA GLY A 13 10.08 -15.80 -19.91
C GLY A 13 9.78 -14.31 -20.10
N SER A 14 9.30 -13.65 -19.03
CA SER A 14 9.01 -12.23 -19.02
C SER A 14 10.16 -11.47 -18.35
N HIS A 15 10.62 -10.39 -18.99
CA HIS A 15 11.64 -9.49 -18.43
C HIS A 15 11.04 -8.45 -17.48
N TRP A 16 9.72 -8.23 -17.55
CA TRP A 16 9.01 -7.23 -16.75
C TRP A 16 9.18 -7.37 -15.23
N PRO A 17 9.26 -8.58 -14.63
CA PRO A 17 9.52 -8.73 -13.19
C PRO A 17 10.86 -8.12 -12.74
N ILE A 18 11.93 -8.25 -13.53
CA ILE A 18 13.25 -7.66 -13.18
C ILE A 18 13.17 -6.14 -13.28
N VAL A 19 12.54 -5.63 -14.33
CA VAL A 19 12.32 -4.18 -14.51
C VAL A 19 11.50 -3.63 -13.33
N ALA A 20 10.47 -4.35 -12.88
CA ALA A 20 9.65 -3.98 -11.74
C ALA A 20 10.47 -3.89 -10.45
N SER A 21 11.32 -4.89 -10.17
CA SER A 21 12.22 -4.89 -9.00
C SER A 21 13.16 -3.69 -9.01
N ILE A 22 13.77 -3.38 -10.16
CA ILE A 22 14.66 -2.22 -10.30
C ILE A 22 13.88 -0.92 -10.10
N ALA A 23 12.72 -0.79 -10.75
CA ALA A 23 11.88 0.40 -10.65
C ALA A 23 11.41 0.67 -9.21
N LEU A 24 10.96 -0.36 -8.49
CA LEU A 24 10.55 -0.26 -7.09
C LEU A 24 11.73 0.05 -6.18
N ALA A 25 12.87 -0.62 -6.35
CA ALA A 25 14.08 -0.35 -5.57
C ALA A 25 14.53 1.11 -5.75
N THR A 26 14.63 1.59 -7.00
CA THR A 26 14.99 2.98 -7.30
C THR A 26 13.99 3.98 -6.69
N SER A 27 12.69 3.68 -6.76
CA SER A 27 11.64 4.55 -6.17
C SER A 27 11.79 4.65 -4.65
N VAL A 28 11.91 3.52 -3.95
CA VAL A 28 12.04 3.48 -2.49
C VAL A 28 13.35 4.14 -2.04
N THR A 29 14.47 3.85 -2.73
CA THR A 29 15.74 4.51 -2.44
C THR A 29 15.68 6.02 -2.69
N GLY A 30 15.04 6.46 -3.78
CA GLY A 30 14.83 7.88 -4.07
C GLY A 30 14.01 8.59 -2.98
N ALA A 31 12.89 7.99 -2.56
CA ALA A 31 12.08 8.51 -1.45
C ALA A 31 12.89 8.61 -0.16
N ALA A 32 13.65 7.56 0.18
CA ALA A 32 14.51 7.56 1.36
C ALA A 32 15.55 8.68 1.30
N LEU A 33 16.24 8.85 0.16
CA LEU A 33 17.23 9.91 -0.03
C LEU A 33 16.60 11.30 0.10
N TRP A 34 15.40 11.49 -0.48
CA TRP A 34 14.71 12.77 -0.43
C TRP A 34 14.30 13.14 1.00
N PHE A 35 13.69 12.21 1.73
CA PHE A 35 13.26 12.46 3.11
C PHE A 35 14.44 12.62 4.08
N ASN A 36 15.64 12.14 3.73
CA ASN A 36 16.87 12.37 4.48
C ASN A 36 17.64 13.63 4.02
N GLY A 37 17.06 14.46 3.15
CA GLY A 37 17.63 15.76 2.77
C GLY A 37 18.75 15.69 1.71
N HIS A 38 18.93 14.57 1.03
CA HIS A 38 19.89 14.49 -0.08
C HIS A 38 19.35 15.20 -1.32
N ALA A 39 20.14 16.10 -1.90
CA ALA A 39 19.74 16.92 -3.05
C ALA A 39 19.36 16.10 -4.30
N SER A 40 19.89 14.90 -4.46
CA SER A 40 19.56 14.01 -5.59
C SER A 40 18.30 13.15 -5.37
N GLY A 41 17.76 13.10 -4.14
CA GLY A 41 16.69 12.17 -3.77
C GLY A 41 15.41 12.35 -4.60
N GLU A 42 14.98 13.60 -4.80
CA GLU A 42 13.80 13.94 -5.59
C GLU A 42 13.91 13.44 -7.04
N MET A 43 15.05 13.71 -7.69
CA MET A 43 15.32 13.26 -9.06
C MET A 43 15.32 11.72 -9.14
N VAL A 44 15.96 11.03 -8.20
CA VAL A 44 16.01 9.56 -8.16
C VAL A 44 14.60 8.97 -7.97
N LEU A 45 13.77 9.58 -7.12
CA LEU A 45 12.38 9.15 -6.92
C LEU A 45 11.58 9.29 -8.23
N PHE A 46 11.65 10.44 -8.91
CA PHE A 46 10.92 10.64 -10.15
C PHE A 46 11.37 9.70 -11.27
N ILE A 47 12.67 9.38 -11.34
CA ILE A 47 13.18 8.35 -12.26
C ILE A 47 12.58 6.98 -11.90
N GLY A 48 12.58 6.61 -10.62
CA GLY A 48 11.96 5.36 -10.16
C GLY A 48 10.48 5.27 -10.55
N LEU A 49 9.71 6.33 -10.29
CA LEU A 49 8.28 6.40 -10.63
C LEU A 49 8.06 6.33 -12.15
N ALA A 50 8.89 7.00 -12.96
CA ALA A 50 8.83 6.90 -14.41
C ALA A 50 9.10 5.47 -14.91
N LEU A 51 10.05 4.76 -14.29
CA LEU A 51 10.30 3.35 -14.59
C LEU A 51 9.13 2.44 -14.19
N VAL A 52 8.47 2.71 -13.06
CA VAL A 52 7.27 1.96 -12.65
C VAL A 52 6.16 2.15 -13.69
N LEU A 53 5.88 3.39 -14.09
CA LEU A 53 4.88 3.68 -15.12
C LEU A 53 5.22 2.97 -16.44
N PHE A 54 6.45 3.11 -16.92
CA PHE A 54 6.92 2.44 -18.13
C PHE A 54 6.71 0.91 -18.06
N MET A 55 7.09 0.30 -16.95
CA MET A 55 6.92 -1.13 -16.71
C MET A 55 5.44 -1.53 -16.69
N MET A 56 4.57 -0.77 -16.02
CA MET A 56 3.13 -1.05 -15.98
C MET A 56 2.49 -0.97 -17.37
N PHE A 57 2.79 0.07 -18.15
CA PHE A 57 2.29 0.21 -19.52
C PHE A 57 2.74 -0.96 -20.40
N GLY A 58 4.02 -1.34 -20.33
CA GLY A 58 4.55 -2.44 -21.13
C GLY A 58 4.05 -3.82 -20.71
N TRP A 59 4.01 -4.10 -19.40
CA TRP A 59 3.52 -5.37 -18.88
C TRP A 59 2.02 -5.53 -19.15
N PHE A 60 1.19 -4.55 -18.79
CA PHE A 60 -0.25 -4.64 -19.08
C PHE A 60 -0.55 -4.71 -20.57
N GLY A 61 0.19 -3.98 -21.41
CA GLY A 61 0.08 -4.14 -22.87
C GLY A 61 0.36 -5.57 -23.33
N THR A 62 1.35 -6.24 -22.72
CA THR A 62 1.63 -7.65 -22.99
C THR A 62 0.46 -8.55 -22.59
N VAL A 63 -0.06 -8.41 -21.36
CA VAL A 63 -1.20 -9.21 -20.85
C VAL A 63 -2.46 -9.03 -21.73
N ILE A 64 -2.76 -7.79 -22.14
CA ILE A 64 -3.90 -7.50 -23.02
C ILE A 64 -3.73 -8.20 -24.37
N ASN A 65 -2.53 -8.11 -24.96
CA ASN A 65 -2.25 -8.76 -26.25
C ASN A 65 -2.37 -10.29 -26.17
N GLU A 66 -1.87 -10.88 -25.08
CA GLU A 66 -2.03 -12.32 -24.83
C GLU A 66 -3.49 -12.74 -24.68
N GLY A 67 -4.30 -11.94 -23.98
CA GLY A 67 -5.74 -12.13 -23.86
C GLY A 67 -6.46 -12.06 -25.20
N LEU A 68 -6.15 -11.06 -26.04
CA LEU A 68 -6.75 -10.88 -27.36
C LEU A 68 -6.38 -12.00 -28.35
N LYS A 69 -5.19 -12.61 -28.19
CA LYS A 69 -4.76 -13.78 -28.98
C LYS A 69 -5.49 -15.07 -28.59
N GLY A 70 -6.35 -15.05 -27.58
CA GLY A 70 -7.11 -16.22 -27.12
C GLY A 70 -6.24 -17.27 -26.43
N MET A 71 -5.08 -16.87 -25.88
CA MET A 71 -4.16 -17.80 -25.21
C MET A 71 -4.64 -18.24 -23.81
N TYR A 72 -5.67 -17.58 -23.27
CA TYR A 72 -6.23 -17.88 -21.96
C TYR A 72 -7.41 -18.85 -22.07
N ASN A 73 -7.29 -20.01 -21.41
CA ASN A 73 -8.36 -20.97 -21.25
C ASN A 73 -9.28 -20.59 -20.06
N GLU A 74 -10.38 -21.31 -19.90
CA GLU A 74 -11.35 -21.05 -18.82
C GLU A 74 -10.74 -21.19 -17.41
N GLN A 75 -9.70 -22.01 -17.24
CA GLN A 75 -9.00 -22.15 -15.97
C GLN A 75 -8.21 -20.88 -15.61
N VAL A 76 -7.47 -20.30 -16.57
CA VAL A 76 -6.70 -19.06 -16.39
C VAL A 76 -7.64 -17.89 -16.08
N ASP A 77 -8.78 -17.81 -16.75
CA ASP A 77 -9.79 -16.79 -16.48
C ASP A 77 -10.34 -16.87 -15.04
N ARG A 78 -10.62 -18.07 -14.52
CA ARG A 78 -10.99 -18.26 -13.10
C ARG A 78 -9.88 -17.82 -12.15
N SER A 79 -8.62 -18.13 -12.47
CA SER A 79 -7.47 -17.70 -11.68
C SER A 79 -7.30 -16.17 -11.67
N PHE A 80 -7.54 -15.47 -12.79
CA PHE A 80 -7.53 -14.01 -12.83
C PHE A 80 -8.61 -13.38 -11.94
N ARG A 81 -9.83 -13.94 -11.97
CA ARG A 81 -10.93 -13.47 -11.09
C ARG A 81 -10.58 -13.69 -9.62
N GLN A 82 -10.04 -14.86 -9.27
CA GLN A 82 -9.58 -15.15 -7.92
C GLN A 82 -8.47 -14.19 -7.49
N GLY A 83 -7.49 -13.92 -8.35
CA GLY A 83 -6.42 -12.95 -8.09
C GLY A 83 -6.97 -11.54 -7.82
N MET A 84 -7.91 -11.07 -8.64
CA MET A 84 -8.55 -9.76 -8.43
C MET A 84 -9.37 -9.71 -7.14
N MET A 85 -10.09 -10.77 -6.79
CA MET A 85 -10.83 -10.85 -5.51
C MET A 85 -9.87 -10.74 -4.31
N TRP A 86 -8.76 -11.48 -4.32
CA TRP A 86 -7.77 -11.42 -3.25
C TRP A 86 -7.04 -10.07 -3.19
N PHE A 87 -6.77 -9.46 -4.34
CA PHE A 87 -6.20 -8.11 -4.41
C PHE A 87 -7.15 -7.08 -3.75
N ILE A 88 -8.42 -7.05 -4.14
CA ILE A 88 -9.42 -6.16 -3.52
C ILE A 88 -9.55 -6.44 -2.02
N PHE A 89 -9.54 -7.70 -1.61
CA PHE A 89 -9.56 -8.06 -0.20
C PHE A 89 -8.35 -7.49 0.56
N SER A 90 -7.14 -7.54 -0.01
CA SER A 90 -5.96 -6.92 0.60
C SER A 90 -6.08 -5.40 0.73
N GLU A 91 -6.68 -4.72 -0.25
CA GLU A 91 -6.96 -3.28 -0.18
C GLU A 91 -7.95 -2.94 0.94
N VAL A 92 -9.03 -3.73 1.08
CA VAL A 92 -9.98 -3.57 2.21
C VAL A 92 -9.27 -3.72 3.55
N MET A 93 -8.38 -4.70 3.69
CA MET A 93 -7.59 -4.88 4.92
C MET A 93 -6.60 -3.75 5.17
N PHE A 94 -5.99 -3.19 4.12
CA PHE A 94 -5.14 -2.00 4.21
C PHE A 94 -5.94 -0.81 4.77
N PHE A 95 -7.13 -0.54 4.24
CA PHE A 95 -8.02 0.49 4.80
C PHE A 95 -8.50 0.18 6.22
N ALA A 96 -8.79 -1.09 6.52
CA ALA A 96 -9.17 -1.53 7.86
C ALA A 96 -8.09 -1.21 8.91
N ALA A 97 -6.80 -1.23 8.54
CA ALA A 97 -5.73 -0.81 9.44
C ALA A 97 -5.81 0.70 9.78
N PHE A 98 -6.12 1.57 8.82
CA PHE A 98 -6.28 3.01 9.09
C PHE A 98 -7.53 3.31 9.92
N PHE A 99 -8.66 2.66 9.62
CA PHE A 99 -9.86 2.78 10.45
C PHE A 99 -9.65 2.20 11.84
N GLY A 100 -8.92 1.10 11.95
CA GLY A 100 -8.50 0.52 13.23
C GLY A 100 -7.62 1.49 14.02
N ALA A 101 -6.66 2.16 13.38
CA ALA A 101 -5.83 3.19 14.01
C ALA A 101 -6.67 4.40 14.47
N LEU A 102 -7.63 4.85 13.66
CA LEU A 102 -8.56 5.92 14.02
C LEU A 102 -9.46 5.53 15.20
N PHE A 103 -10.02 4.32 15.18
CA PHE A 103 -10.82 3.77 16.27
C PHE A 103 -9.98 3.68 17.56
N TYR A 104 -8.78 3.11 17.46
CA TYR A 104 -7.85 3.02 18.59
C TYR A 104 -7.56 4.41 19.16
N ALA A 105 -7.24 5.38 18.31
CA ALA A 105 -6.96 6.74 18.76
C ALA A 105 -8.17 7.37 19.48
N ARG A 106 -9.38 7.26 18.91
CA ARG A 106 -10.57 7.99 19.41
C ARG A 106 -11.32 7.31 20.53
N VAL A 107 -11.42 5.99 20.50
CA VAL A 107 -12.27 5.23 21.44
C VAL A 107 -11.46 4.70 22.61
N LEU A 108 -10.14 4.52 22.44
CA LEU A 108 -9.27 3.98 23.47
C LEU A 108 -8.25 5.02 23.95
N ALA A 109 -7.35 5.46 23.07
CA ALA A 109 -6.20 6.28 23.47
C ALA A 109 -6.60 7.64 24.06
N VAL A 110 -7.47 8.41 23.39
CA VAL A 110 -7.91 9.74 23.87
C VAL A 110 -8.64 9.64 25.22
N PRO A 111 -9.65 8.76 25.42
CA PRO A 111 -10.28 8.60 26.74
C PRO A 111 -9.32 8.21 27.86
N TRP A 112 -8.34 7.34 27.60
CA TRP A 112 -7.32 7.00 28.59
C TRP A 112 -6.45 8.21 28.97
N LEU A 113 -6.13 9.08 28.01
CA LEU A 113 -5.38 10.32 28.28
C LEU A 113 -6.18 11.36 29.07
N LEU A 114 -7.52 11.31 29.02
CA LEU A 114 -8.42 12.15 29.82
C LEU A 114 -8.66 11.64 31.24
N GLY A 115 -8.05 10.52 31.62
CA GLY A 115 -8.18 9.98 32.97
C GLY A 115 -9.20 8.86 33.12
N MET A 116 -9.76 8.32 32.02
CA MET A 116 -10.67 7.18 32.09
C MET A 116 -9.93 5.90 32.50
N ASP A 117 -10.56 5.06 33.31
CA ASP A 117 -10.04 3.79 33.84
C ASP A 117 -8.65 3.92 34.50
N SER A 118 -7.64 3.21 33.97
CA SER A 118 -6.26 3.26 34.46
C SER A 118 -5.54 4.57 34.17
N GLY A 119 -6.16 5.47 33.39
CA GLY A 119 -5.60 6.75 32.98
C GLY A 119 -5.62 7.85 34.03
N PHE A 120 -6.35 7.67 35.15
CA PHE A 120 -6.58 8.75 36.14
C PHE A 120 -5.29 9.39 36.65
N ALA A 121 -4.34 8.58 37.12
CA ALA A 121 -3.05 9.08 37.61
C ALA A 121 -2.22 9.75 36.50
N THR A 122 -2.33 9.25 35.27
CA THR A 122 -1.63 9.80 34.10
C THR A 122 -2.15 11.20 33.78
N HIS A 123 -3.47 11.40 33.75
CA HIS A 123 -4.07 12.71 33.53
C HIS A 123 -3.74 13.68 34.67
N GLU A 124 -3.84 13.22 35.93
CA GLU A 124 -3.60 14.07 37.10
C GLU A 124 -2.12 14.45 37.27
N TYR A 125 -1.16 13.57 37.02
CA TYR A 125 0.25 13.87 37.31
C TYR A 125 1.07 14.28 36.08
N LEU A 126 0.70 13.81 34.88
CA LEU A 126 1.46 14.11 33.67
C LEU A 126 0.77 15.18 32.82
N TRP A 127 -0.56 15.16 32.68
CA TRP A 127 -1.25 15.94 31.63
C TRP A 127 -2.57 16.61 32.08
N GLN A 128 -2.53 17.38 33.17
CA GLN A 128 -3.71 18.04 33.77
C GLN A 128 -4.49 19.00 32.86
N GLY A 129 -3.87 19.49 31.77
CA GLY A 129 -4.48 20.45 30.83
C GLY A 129 -4.92 19.84 29.50
N TYR A 130 -4.85 18.52 29.32
CA TYR A 130 -5.18 17.89 28.05
C TYR A 130 -6.68 17.92 27.76
N GLY A 131 -7.05 18.47 26.60
CA GLY A 131 -8.42 18.49 26.07
C GLY A 131 -8.60 17.57 24.87
N GLU A 132 -9.78 16.98 24.75
CA GLU A 132 -10.14 16.06 23.66
C GLU A 132 -10.63 16.75 22.37
N SER A 133 -10.81 18.07 22.43
CA SER A 133 -11.24 18.87 21.28
C SER A 133 -10.26 18.71 20.14
N TRP A 134 -10.77 18.38 18.96
CA TRP A 134 -9.96 18.28 17.76
C TRP A 134 -9.54 19.68 17.26
N PRO A 135 -8.27 19.90 16.85
CA PRO A 135 -7.16 18.95 16.87
C PRO A 135 -6.66 18.67 18.29
N THR A 136 -6.47 17.39 18.61
CA THR A 136 -5.89 16.99 19.90
C THR A 136 -4.38 17.22 19.82
N ASN A 137 -3.87 18.32 20.38
CA ASN A 137 -2.45 18.71 20.27
C ASN A 137 -1.47 17.83 21.04
N GLY A 138 -1.95 16.69 21.52
CA GLY A 138 -1.22 15.79 22.39
C GLY A 138 -0.69 16.51 23.64
N PRO A 139 0.09 15.79 24.44
CA PRO A 139 0.67 16.35 25.67
C PRO A 139 1.79 17.39 25.45
N GLY A 140 2.26 17.57 24.21
CA GLY A 140 3.34 18.52 23.86
C GLY A 140 2.87 19.85 23.26
N ASN A 141 1.55 20.07 23.13
CA ASN A 141 0.97 21.19 22.37
C ASN A 141 1.55 21.33 20.95
N VAL A 142 1.93 20.21 20.33
CA VAL A 142 2.51 20.19 18.99
C VAL A 142 1.38 20.37 17.99
N GLY A 143 1.28 21.57 17.41
CA GLY A 143 0.22 21.93 16.48
C GLY A 143 -0.73 23.03 16.95
N GLY A 144 -0.65 23.45 18.23
CA GLY A 144 -1.36 24.61 18.80
C GLY A 144 -2.51 24.25 19.71
#